data_AF-A0A916I2N6-F1
#
_entry.id   AF-A0A916I2N6-F1
#
_cell.length_a   1.000
_cell.length_b   1.000
_cell.length_c   1.000
_cell.angle_alpha   90.00
_cell.angle_beta   90.00
_cell.angle_gamma   90.00
#
_symmetry.space_group_name_H-M   'P 1'
#
loop_
_entity.id
_entity.type
_entity.pdbx_description
1 polymer ?
#
loop_
_entity_poly.entity_id
_entity_poly.type
_entity_poly.pdbx_seq_one_letter_code
_entity_poly.pdbx_strand_id
1 'polypeptide(L)'
;MKTYNPTKLTLWAALNGTISAARFLGLMQTGKHIAESLEGESTLDKLAQFELGLENMQVTPGKIAGTHLVTLSHCPFGDLTQNIPPWPPEAMRLVANYNRNPTEGGGGALHPLCIVHRGIRENMPDKVLNIACRSESSGAMVISETNLDKAQLTREEVEKMLAGNACVYCIQKAHSQP
;
A
#
# COMPACT_ATOMS: atom_id res chain seq x y z
N MET A 1 -16.89 26.95 4.55
CA MET A 1 -15.75 26.66 3.65
C MET A 1 -14.91 25.57 4.28
N LYS A 2 -14.54 24.51 3.55
CA LYS A 2 -13.50 23.58 4.04
C LYS A 2 -12.15 24.29 3.93
N THR A 3 -11.41 24.37 5.03
CA THR A 3 -10.03 24.87 5.04
C THR A 3 -9.11 23.68 4.92
N TYR A 4 -8.29 23.64 3.86
CA TYR A 4 -7.31 22.58 3.66
C TYR A 4 -5.98 22.94 4.32
N ASN A 5 -5.27 21.94 4.84
CA ASN A 5 -3.88 22.12 5.27
C ASN A 5 -3.01 22.38 4.02
N PRO A 6 -2.22 23.47 3.98
CA PRO A 6 -1.48 23.86 2.77
C PRO A 6 -0.45 22.82 2.35
N THR A 7 0.25 22.19 3.30
CA THR A 7 1.22 21.12 3.01
C THR A 7 0.54 19.92 2.37
N LYS A 8 -0.61 19.48 2.90
CA LYS A 8 -1.39 18.38 2.32
C LYS A 8 -1.90 18.72 0.93
N LEU A 9 -2.32 19.97 0.71
CA LEU A 9 -2.78 20.45 -0.58
C LEU A 9 -1.64 20.46 -1.62
N THR A 10 -0.44 20.89 -1.24
CA THR A 10 0.74 20.85 -2.10
C THR A 10 1.10 19.41 -2.48
N LEU A 11 1.11 18.48 -1.52
CA LEU A 11 1.38 17.06 -1.79
C LEU A 11 0.32 16.46 -2.74
N TRP A 12 -0.95 16.76 -2.51
CA TRP A 12 -2.04 16.33 -3.39
C TRP A 12 -1.88 16.87 -4.81
N ALA A 13 -1.60 18.18 -4.95
CA ALA A 13 -1.43 18.81 -6.26
C ALA A 13 -0.21 18.25 -7.01
N ALA A 14 0.90 18.02 -6.32
CA ALA A 14 2.09 17.41 -6.89
C ALA A 14 1.82 15.99 -7.39
N LEU A 15 1.15 15.16 -6.58
CA LEU A 15 0.76 13.80 -6.97
C LEU A 15 -0.20 13.81 -8.16
N ASN A 16 -1.15 14.74 -8.18
CA ASN A 16 -2.06 14.86 -9.31
C ASN A 16 -1.34 15.29 -10.59
N GLY A 17 -0.37 16.21 -10.49
CA GLY A 17 0.51 16.57 -11.61
C GLY A 17 1.31 15.36 -12.13
N THR A 18 1.88 14.56 -11.22
CA THR A 18 2.58 13.31 -11.56
C THR A 18 1.66 12.32 -12.26
N ILE A 19 0.41 12.18 -11.81
CA ILE A 19 -0.60 11.33 -12.42
C ILE A 19 -0.91 11.77 -13.86
N SER A 20 -1.17 13.05 -14.07
CA SER A 20 -1.51 13.56 -15.40
C SER A 20 -0.33 13.49 -16.38
N ALA A 21 0.91 13.66 -15.90
CA ALA A 21 2.10 13.64 -16.76
C ALA A 21 2.66 12.22 -17.00
N ALA A 22 2.81 11.42 -15.94
CA ALA A 22 3.55 10.15 -15.94
C ALA A 22 2.69 8.93 -15.56
N ARG A 23 1.40 9.14 -15.24
CA ARG A 23 0.42 8.09 -14.98
C ARG A 23 0.90 7.09 -13.92
N PHE A 24 0.68 5.80 -14.16
CA PHE A 24 1.07 4.71 -13.27
C PHE A 24 2.58 4.70 -12.96
N LEU A 25 3.43 4.92 -13.98
CA LEU A 25 4.89 4.92 -13.81
C LEU A 25 5.32 6.01 -12.82
N GLY A 26 4.72 7.20 -12.89
CA GLY A 26 5.01 8.29 -11.96
C GLY A 26 4.73 7.93 -10.49
N LEU A 27 3.62 7.24 -10.22
CA LEU A 27 3.28 6.78 -8.87
C LEU A 27 4.25 5.71 -8.37
N MET A 28 4.62 4.76 -9.23
CA MET A 28 5.58 3.71 -8.89
C MET A 28 6.98 4.27 -8.63
N GLN A 29 7.46 5.22 -9.44
CA GLN A 29 8.74 5.88 -9.22
C GLN A 29 8.74 6.74 -7.95
N THR A 30 7.60 7.38 -7.62
CA THR A 30 7.45 8.08 -6.33
C THR A 30 7.65 7.10 -5.16
N GLY A 31 7.01 5.92 -5.22
CA GLY A 31 7.17 4.89 -4.20
C GLY A 31 8.60 4.36 -4.12
N LYS A 32 9.26 4.14 -5.27
CA LYS A 32 10.66 3.73 -5.34
C LYS A 32 11.59 4.73 -4.65
N HIS A 33 11.48 6.02 -4.96
CA HIS A 33 12.34 7.04 -4.33
C HIS A 33 12.12 7.15 -2.83
N ILE A 34 10.89 6.96 -2.37
CA ILE A 34 10.63 6.85 -0.92
C ILE A 34 11.36 5.62 -0.36
N ALA A 35 11.21 4.44 -0.96
CA ALA A 35 11.90 3.21 -0.50
C ALA A 35 13.43 3.32 -0.47
N GLU A 36 14.02 4.03 -1.44
CA GLU A 36 15.46 4.32 -1.51
C GLU A 36 15.92 5.26 -0.38
N SER A 37 15.03 6.14 0.10
CA SER A 37 15.32 7.06 1.20
C SER A 37 15.17 6.46 2.60
N LEU A 38 14.51 5.30 2.73
CA LEU A 38 14.34 4.61 4.02
C LEU A 38 15.64 3.90 4.39
N GLU A 39 16.01 3.96 5.66
CA GLU A 39 17.23 3.34 6.21
C GLU A 39 16.93 1.95 6.82
N GLY A 40 17.94 1.17 7.18
CA GLY A 40 17.76 -0.12 7.85
C GLY A 40 18.06 -1.34 6.96
N GLU A 41 18.35 -2.46 7.63
CA GLU A 41 18.85 -3.68 6.99
C GLU A 41 17.72 -4.63 6.55
N SER A 42 16.61 -4.69 7.30
CA SER A 42 15.50 -5.58 6.99
C SER A 42 14.31 -4.84 6.38
N THR A 43 13.51 -5.53 5.57
CA THR A 43 12.27 -4.99 5.01
C THR A 43 11.33 -4.45 6.08
N LEU A 44 11.26 -5.10 7.25
CA LEU A 44 10.42 -4.62 8.36
C LEU A 44 10.96 -3.30 8.94
N ASP A 45 12.27 -3.15 9.13
CA ASP A 45 12.85 -1.91 9.66
C ASP A 45 12.62 -0.72 8.72
N LYS A 46 12.79 -0.96 7.42
CA LYS A 46 12.52 0.06 6.40
C LYS A 46 11.05 0.44 6.39
N LEU A 47 10.15 -0.55 6.33
CA LEU A 47 8.71 -0.29 6.27
C LEU A 47 8.20 0.39 7.55
N ALA A 48 8.72 0.06 8.74
CA ALA A 48 8.32 0.67 10.00
C ALA A 48 8.54 2.19 10.03
N GLN A 49 9.59 2.71 9.39
CA GLN A 49 9.82 4.16 9.31
C GLN A 49 8.72 4.90 8.54
N PHE A 50 8.17 4.24 7.51
CA PHE A 50 7.13 4.84 6.69
C PHE A 50 5.72 4.54 7.23
N GLU A 51 5.50 3.33 7.73
CA GLU A 51 4.20 2.80 8.13
C GLU A 51 3.86 3.09 9.60
N LEU A 52 4.28 4.25 10.09
CA LEU A 52 3.95 4.79 11.42
C LEU A 52 4.47 3.95 12.60
N GLY A 53 5.66 3.37 12.46
CA GLY A 53 6.33 2.65 13.53
C GLY A 53 5.91 1.18 13.68
N LEU A 54 6.60 0.46 14.56
CA LEU A 54 6.33 -0.96 14.84
C LEU A 54 5.02 -1.13 15.62
N GLU A 55 4.60 -0.13 16.38
CA GLU A 55 3.33 -0.10 17.11
C GLU A 55 2.10 -0.14 16.19
N ASN A 56 2.26 0.29 14.94
CA ASN A 56 1.21 0.23 13.93
C ASN A 56 1.20 -1.11 13.18
N MET A 57 2.14 -2.01 13.47
CA MET A 57 2.31 -3.30 12.80
C MET A 57 2.00 -4.47 13.73
N GLN A 58 1.13 -5.35 13.25
CA GLN A 58 1.03 -6.70 13.79
C GLN A 58 1.66 -7.68 12.81
N VAL A 59 2.75 -8.34 13.22
CA VAL A 59 3.45 -9.33 12.42
C VAL A 59 3.18 -10.74 12.97
N THR A 60 2.66 -11.62 12.13
CA THR A 60 2.43 -13.03 12.47
C THR A 60 3.08 -13.96 11.45
N PRO A 61 3.38 -15.22 11.80
CA PRO A 61 3.79 -16.21 10.80
C PRO A 61 2.76 -16.32 9.68
N GLY A 62 3.23 -16.37 8.43
CA GLY A 62 2.37 -16.66 7.28
C GLY A 62 2.08 -18.16 7.14
N LYS A 63 1.15 -18.51 6.23
CA LYS A 63 0.81 -19.92 5.93
C LYS A 63 1.95 -20.67 5.24
N ILE A 64 2.81 -19.94 4.52
CA ILE A 64 3.97 -20.47 3.82
C ILE A 64 5.20 -20.31 4.73
N ALA A 65 6.00 -21.37 4.88
CA ALA A 65 7.22 -21.33 5.67
C ALA A 65 8.16 -20.21 5.18
N GLY A 66 8.72 -19.44 6.13
CA GLY A 66 9.60 -18.31 5.81
C GLY A 66 8.89 -17.03 5.38
N THR A 67 7.56 -16.99 5.45
CA THR A 67 6.76 -15.79 5.18
C THR A 67 6.18 -15.19 6.45
N HIS A 68 6.00 -13.88 6.46
CA HIS A 68 5.37 -13.14 7.55
C HIS A 68 4.16 -12.40 7.00
N LEU A 69 3.04 -12.53 7.70
CA LEU A 69 1.86 -11.71 7.45
C LEU A 69 1.96 -10.46 8.31
N VAL A 70 1.71 -9.31 7.70
CA VAL A 70 1.70 -8.02 8.39
C VAL A 70 0.34 -7.36 8.23
N THR A 71 -0.21 -6.94 9.35
CA THR A 71 -1.45 -6.15 9.41
C THR A 71 -1.11 -4.76 9.96
N LEU A 72 -1.54 -3.71 9.26
CA LEU A 72 -1.39 -2.33 9.73
C LEU A 72 -2.68 -1.84 10.35
N SER A 73 -2.64 -1.29 11.55
CA SER A 73 -3.82 -0.70 12.19
C SER A 73 -4.28 0.58 11.48
N HIS A 74 -3.33 1.45 11.13
CA HIS A 74 -3.56 2.70 10.42
C HIS A 74 -2.80 2.76 9.09
N CYS A 75 -3.40 3.43 8.10
CA CYS A 75 -2.71 3.71 6.85
C CYS A 75 -1.77 4.91 7.06
N PRO A 76 -0.49 4.85 6.64
CA PRO A 76 0.40 6.01 6.71
C PRO A 76 -0.09 7.20 5.87
N PHE A 77 -0.96 6.93 4.89
CA PHE A 77 -1.63 7.95 4.10
C PHE A 77 -3.04 8.32 4.61
N GLY A 78 -3.52 7.73 5.71
CA GLY A 78 -4.88 7.93 6.23
C GLY A 78 -5.21 9.42 6.44
N ASP A 79 -4.36 10.10 7.21
CA ASP A 79 -4.51 11.53 7.51
C ASP A 79 -4.37 12.44 6.27
N LEU A 80 -3.59 12.01 5.27
CA LEU A 80 -3.52 12.68 3.98
C LEU A 80 -4.83 12.52 3.21
N THR A 81 -5.45 11.33 3.19
CA THR A 81 -6.68 11.07 2.42
C THR A 81 -7.93 11.71 3.00
N GLN A 82 -8.00 11.96 4.30
CA GLN A 82 -9.19 12.55 4.95
C GLN A 82 -9.34 14.07 4.74
N ASN A 83 -8.24 14.77 4.41
CA ASN A 83 -8.16 16.23 4.42
C ASN A 83 -7.58 16.83 3.12
N ILE A 84 -7.86 16.19 1.99
CA ILE A 84 -7.49 16.65 0.64
C ILE A 84 -8.73 16.84 -0.24
N PRO A 85 -8.63 17.56 -1.36
CA PRO A 85 -9.66 17.56 -2.39
C PRO A 85 -9.90 16.13 -2.93
N PRO A 86 -11.11 15.84 -3.46
CA PRO A 86 -11.37 14.59 -4.15
C PRO A 86 -10.38 14.36 -5.30
N TRP A 87 -9.97 13.11 -5.50
CA TRP A 87 -9.17 12.73 -6.65
C TRP A 87 -9.95 12.94 -7.96
N PRO A 88 -9.33 13.49 -9.01
CA PRO A 88 -10.01 13.65 -10.29
C PRO A 88 -10.32 12.28 -10.94
N PRO A 89 -11.29 12.22 -11.87
CA PRO A 89 -11.69 10.97 -12.52
C PRO A 89 -10.55 10.20 -13.20
N GLU A 90 -9.56 10.93 -13.75
CA GLU A 90 -8.37 10.31 -14.36
C GLU A 90 -7.54 9.53 -13.34
N ALA A 91 -7.28 10.12 -12.17
CA ALA A 91 -6.55 9.46 -11.08
C ALA A 91 -7.27 8.20 -10.60
N MET A 92 -8.59 8.27 -10.44
CA MET A 92 -9.39 7.11 -10.04
C MET A 92 -9.45 6.03 -11.13
N ARG A 93 -9.39 6.41 -12.41
CA ARG A 93 -9.29 5.46 -13.53
C ARG A 93 -7.99 4.67 -13.48
N LEU A 94 -6.87 5.29 -13.05
CA LEU A 94 -5.62 4.56 -12.84
C LEU A 94 -5.76 3.49 -11.75
N VAL A 95 -6.41 3.81 -10.63
CA VAL A 95 -6.71 2.84 -9.56
C VAL A 95 -7.56 1.68 -10.09
N ALA A 96 -8.61 1.98 -10.86
CA ALA A 96 -9.45 0.95 -11.46
C ALA A 96 -8.69 0.06 -12.46
N ASN A 97 -7.81 0.63 -13.28
CA ASN A 97 -6.96 -0.12 -14.20
C ASN A 97 -5.98 -1.02 -13.45
N TYR A 98 -5.32 -0.46 -12.44
CA TYR A 98 -4.40 -1.16 -11.56
C TYR A 98 -5.05 -2.38 -10.90
N ASN A 99 -6.29 -2.24 -10.41
CA ASN A 99 -7.01 -3.34 -9.79
C ASN A 99 -7.47 -4.42 -10.80
N ARG A 100 -7.59 -4.09 -12.09
CA ARG A 100 -7.97 -5.02 -13.15
C ARG A 100 -6.80 -5.84 -13.73
N ASN A 101 -5.56 -5.50 -13.39
CA ASN A 101 -4.35 -6.14 -13.93
C ASN A 101 -3.56 -6.89 -12.83
N PRO A 102 -4.10 -7.96 -12.25
CA PRO A 102 -3.47 -8.65 -11.13
C PRO A 102 -2.20 -9.44 -11.51
N THR A 103 -2.04 -9.79 -12.80
CA THR A 103 -0.85 -10.48 -13.33
C THR A 103 0.41 -9.62 -13.25
N GLU A 104 0.27 -8.31 -13.33
CA GLU A 104 1.34 -7.32 -13.11
C GLU A 104 1.48 -6.97 -11.62
N GLY A 105 1.01 -7.85 -10.73
CA GLY A 105 0.96 -7.67 -9.27
C GLY A 105 -0.13 -6.72 -8.78
N GLY A 106 -1.03 -6.26 -9.67
CA GLY A 106 -2.16 -5.37 -9.40
C GLY A 106 -3.17 -5.88 -8.37
N GLY A 107 -4.10 -5.00 -7.98
CA GLY A 107 -5.12 -5.28 -6.97
C GLY A 107 -4.81 -4.67 -5.60
N GLY A 108 -5.85 -4.50 -4.79
CA GLY A 108 -5.71 -4.03 -3.41
C GLY A 108 -5.57 -2.50 -3.24
N ALA A 109 -5.85 -1.67 -4.26
CA ALA A 109 -5.75 -0.21 -4.15
C ALA A 109 -7.11 0.50 -4.09
N LEU A 110 -7.28 1.45 -3.17
CA LEU A 110 -8.46 2.31 -3.08
C LEU A 110 -8.21 3.73 -3.60
N HIS A 111 -6.96 4.18 -3.51
CA HIS A 111 -6.55 5.53 -3.86
C HIS A 111 -5.24 5.50 -4.66
N PRO A 112 -4.90 6.57 -5.41
CA PRO A 112 -3.59 6.67 -6.06
C PRO A 112 -2.42 6.51 -5.07
N LEU A 113 -2.58 6.97 -3.83
CA LEU A 113 -1.60 6.78 -2.76
C LEU A 113 -1.38 5.31 -2.40
N CYS A 114 -2.37 4.43 -2.56
CA CYS A 114 -2.17 2.99 -2.37
C CYS A 114 -1.20 2.42 -3.42
N ILE A 115 -1.17 2.98 -4.63
CA ILE A 115 -0.21 2.59 -5.67
C ILE A 115 1.19 3.07 -5.32
N VAL A 116 1.34 4.28 -4.77
CA VAL A 116 2.62 4.75 -4.22
C VAL A 116 3.10 3.82 -3.11
N HIS A 117 2.21 3.46 -2.17
CA HIS A 117 2.51 2.53 -1.08
C HIS A 117 2.99 1.17 -1.61
N ARG A 118 2.33 0.67 -2.66
CA ARG A 118 2.76 -0.53 -3.35
C ARG A 118 4.15 -0.36 -3.98
N GLY A 119 4.42 0.77 -4.63
CA GLY A 119 5.74 1.11 -5.15
C GLY A 119 6.82 1.12 -4.08
N ILE A 120 6.53 1.59 -2.86
CA ILE A 120 7.46 1.49 -1.72
C ILE A 120 7.76 0.02 -1.43
N ARG A 121 6.71 -0.78 -1.22
CA ARG A 121 6.81 -2.20 -0.84
C ARG A 121 7.51 -3.07 -1.89
N GLU A 122 7.34 -2.78 -3.18
CA GLU A 122 8.00 -3.52 -4.26
C GLU A 122 9.49 -3.24 -4.39
N ASN A 123 9.97 -2.14 -3.81
CA ASN A 123 11.38 -1.77 -3.80
C ASN A 123 12.04 -2.08 -2.45
N MET A 124 11.43 -2.96 -1.66
CA MET A 124 12.04 -3.53 -0.46
C MET A 124 12.95 -4.71 -0.81
N PRO A 125 13.96 -5.02 0.04
CA PRO A 125 14.84 -6.16 -0.19
C PRO A 125 14.10 -7.50 -0.30
N ASP A 126 13.07 -7.69 0.53
CA ASP A 126 12.20 -8.87 0.47
C ASP A 126 10.99 -8.62 -0.42
N LYS A 127 10.47 -9.71 -0.98
CA LYS A 127 9.29 -9.64 -1.83
C LYS A 127 8.05 -9.40 -0.98
N VAL A 128 7.35 -8.30 -1.26
CA VAL A 128 6.11 -7.94 -0.56
C VAL A 128 4.88 -8.16 -1.45
N LEU A 129 3.96 -9.00 -0.97
CA LEU A 129 2.66 -9.25 -1.60
C LEU A 129 1.59 -8.38 -0.93
N ASN A 130 1.08 -7.39 -1.65
CA ASN A 130 -0.03 -6.55 -1.17
C ASN A 130 -1.34 -7.33 -1.26
N ILE A 131 -1.93 -7.68 -0.12
CA ILE A 131 -3.11 -8.55 -0.08
C ILE A 131 -4.39 -7.72 -0.08
N ALA A 132 -4.51 -6.76 0.84
CA ALA A 132 -5.74 -5.99 0.95
C ALA A 132 -5.55 -4.61 1.60
N CYS A 133 -6.50 -3.72 1.32
CA CYS A 133 -6.57 -2.38 1.88
C CYS A 133 -8.01 -2.06 2.29
N ARG A 134 -8.16 -1.34 3.40
CA ARG A 134 -9.41 -0.77 3.89
C ARG A 134 -9.24 0.73 4.07
N SER A 135 -10.16 1.51 3.51
CA SER A 135 -10.19 2.95 3.68
C SER A 135 -10.66 3.30 5.09
N GLU A 136 -9.88 4.09 5.81
CA GLU A 136 -10.27 4.60 7.12
C GLU A 136 -11.45 5.59 7.02
N SER A 137 -11.55 6.35 5.93
CA SER A 137 -12.58 7.38 5.74
C SER A 137 -13.94 6.82 5.33
N SER A 138 -13.97 5.75 4.54
CA SER A 138 -15.21 5.19 3.98
C SER A 138 -15.51 3.76 4.43
N GLY A 139 -14.56 3.08 5.06
CA GLY A 139 -14.67 1.65 5.38
C GLY A 139 -14.62 0.72 4.16
N ALA A 140 -14.50 1.26 2.93
CA ALA A 140 -14.42 0.47 1.71
C ALA A 140 -13.19 -0.44 1.74
N MET A 141 -13.36 -1.67 1.26
CA MET A 141 -12.30 -2.69 1.23
C MET A 141 -12.05 -3.13 -0.20
N VAL A 142 -10.79 -3.47 -0.48
CA VAL A 142 -10.36 -4.07 -1.73
C VAL A 142 -9.32 -5.15 -1.41
N ILE A 143 -9.49 -6.31 -2.05
CA ILE A 143 -8.65 -7.49 -1.86
C ILE A 143 -8.07 -7.87 -3.23
N SER A 144 -6.77 -8.14 -3.28
CA SER A 144 -6.12 -8.71 -4.46
C SER A 144 -6.26 -10.23 -4.39
N GLU A 145 -7.23 -10.78 -5.14
CA GLU A 145 -7.48 -12.23 -5.18
C GLU A 145 -6.21 -13.01 -5.57
N THR A 146 -5.43 -12.49 -6.52
CA THR A 146 -4.18 -13.13 -6.94
C THR A 146 -3.10 -13.15 -5.86
N ASN A 147 -2.97 -12.10 -5.05
CA ASN A 147 -1.98 -12.10 -3.96
C ASN A 147 -2.48 -12.87 -2.74
N LEU A 148 -3.80 -12.93 -2.54
CA LEU A 148 -4.48 -13.79 -1.57
C LEU A 148 -4.18 -15.27 -1.86
N ASP A 149 -4.36 -15.70 -3.12
CA ASP A 149 -4.01 -17.07 -3.57
C ASP A 149 -2.52 -17.38 -3.36
N LYS A 150 -1.64 -16.46 -3.77
CA LYS A 150 -0.18 -16.62 -3.58
C LYS A 150 0.23 -16.71 -2.11
N ALA A 151 -0.53 -16.09 -1.20
CA ALA A 151 -0.31 -16.13 0.23
C ALA A 151 -1.00 -17.32 0.92
N GLN A 152 -1.77 -18.14 0.17
CA GLN A 152 -2.58 -19.25 0.68
C GLN A 152 -3.56 -18.82 1.79
N LEU A 153 -4.12 -17.63 1.65
CA LEU A 153 -5.14 -17.10 2.55
C LEU A 153 -6.52 -17.22 1.91
N THR A 154 -7.54 -17.30 2.73
CA THR A 154 -8.93 -17.18 2.29
C THR A 154 -9.39 -15.74 2.40
N ARG A 155 -10.41 -15.38 1.60
CA ARG A 155 -11.06 -14.07 1.68
C ARG A 155 -11.58 -13.76 3.10
N GLU A 156 -12.21 -14.75 3.74
CA GLU A 156 -12.78 -14.61 5.08
C GLU A 156 -11.70 -14.30 6.13
N GLU A 157 -10.53 -14.96 6.06
CA GLU A 157 -9.41 -14.66 6.95
C GLU A 157 -8.94 -13.20 6.80
N VAL A 158 -8.81 -12.73 5.56
CA VAL A 158 -8.35 -11.35 5.27
C VAL A 158 -9.40 -10.31 5.68
N GLU A 159 -10.68 -10.58 5.45
CA GLU A 159 -11.76 -9.69 5.89
C GLU A 159 -11.81 -9.56 7.42
N LYS A 160 -11.57 -10.65 8.16
CA LYS A 160 -11.41 -10.62 9.62
C LYS A 160 -10.20 -9.79 10.05
N MET A 161 -9.07 -9.92 9.35
CA MET A 161 -7.88 -9.11 9.64
C MET A 161 -8.11 -7.63 9.36
N LEU A 162 -8.90 -7.28 8.33
CA LEU A 162 -9.25 -5.88 8.03
C LEU A 162 -10.29 -5.29 8.98
N ALA A 163 -10.95 -6.08 9.83
CA ALA A 163 -11.92 -5.59 10.81
C ALA A 163 -11.23 -4.74 11.89
N GLY A 164 -11.12 -3.44 11.62
CA GLY A 164 -10.42 -2.48 12.48
C GLY A 164 -8.99 -2.15 12.05
N ASN A 165 -8.51 -2.70 10.94
CA ASN A 165 -7.17 -2.45 10.42
C ASN A 165 -7.21 -1.87 8.99
N ALA A 166 -6.13 -1.23 8.58
CA ALA A 166 -6.02 -0.50 7.33
C ALA A 166 -5.47 -1.34 6.17
N CYS A 167 -4.49 -2.21 6.39
CA CYS A 167 -3.82 -2.96 5.33
C CYS A 167 -3.39 -4.34 5.79
N VAL A 168 -3.38 -5.29 4.86
CA VAL A 168 -2.78 -6.62 5.04
C VAL A 168 -1.82 -6.89 3.88
N TYR A 169 -0.61 -7.35 4.19
CA TYR A 169 0.38 -7.76 3.20
C TYR A 169 1.26 -8.88 3.74
N CYS A 170 1.94 -9.59 2.84
CA CYS A 170 2.82 -10.69 3.20
C CYS A 170 4.25 -10.38 2.74
N ILE A 171 5.22 -10.55 3.64
CA ILE A 171 6.65 -10.46 3.35
C ILE A 171 7.17 -11.87 3.13
N GLN A 172 7.73 -12.11 1.95
CA GLN A 172 8.40 -13.36 1.60
C GLN A 172 9.90 -13.06 1.60
N LYS A 173 10.65 -13.63 2.55
CA LYS A 173 12.10 -13.45 2.55
C LYS A 173 12.65 -13.84 1.19
N ALA A 174 13.48 -13.00 0.61
CA ALA A 174 14.25 -13.43 -0.55
C ALA A 174 15.07 -14.63 -0.07
N HIS A 175 14.83 -15.82 -0.66
CA HIS A 175 15.77 -16.92 -0.46
C HIS A 175 17.11 -16.35 -0.88
N SER A 176 18.06 -16.28 0.07
CA SER A 176 19.46 -16.04 -0.24
C SER A 176 19.77 -17.02 -1.37
N GLN A 177 19.97 -16.51 -2.59
CA GLN A 177 20.47 -17.35 -3.65
C GLN A 177 21.81 -17.89 -3.13
N PRO A 178 22.01 -19.21 -3.08
CA PRO A 178 23.27 -19.79 -2.66
C PRO A 178 24.42 -19.34 -3.57
#